data_AF-A0A146KXX5-F1
#
_entry.id   AF-A0A146KXX5-F1
#
_cell.length_a   1.000
_cell.length_b   1.000
_cell.length_c   1.000
_cell.angle_alpha   90.00
_cell.angle_beta   90.00
_cell.angle_gamma   90.00
#
_symmetry.space_group_name_H-M   'P 1'
#
loop_
_entity.id
_entity.type
_entity.pdbx_description
1 polymer ?
#
loop_
_entity_poly.entity_id
_entity_poly.type
_entity_poly.pdbx_seq_one_letter_code
_entity_poly.pdbx_strand_id
1 'polypeptide(L)'
;MQVTYPSTPASYFHLLRRQALRDFAKPLIIFFSKARLRAPNLSRLSELSIGSMFHPVLDHGIREDVTPRKVLFCSGQIESIINDARRAAQKNTPNAHEDIALVTVEQLAPFPWEQIADVMEKYMKMNKEV
;
A
#
# COMPACT_ATOMS: atom_id res chain seq x y z
N MET A 1 9.54 -12.79 -14.50
CA MET A 1 10.08 -11.52 -13.96
C MET A 1 9.09 -10.98 -12.94
N GLN A 2 9.58 -10.28 -11.91
CA GLN A 2 8.74 -9.59 -10.92
C GLN A 2 8.99 -8.09 -11.01
N VAL A 3 7.93 -7.29 -10.93
CA VAL A 3 8.00 -5.82 -10.95
C VAL A 3 7.27 -5.29 -9.73
N THR A 4 7.96 -4.50 -8.93
CA THR A 4 7.47 -4.00 -7.64
C THR A 4 7.83 -2.53 -7.46
N TYR A 5 6.98 -1.79 -6.75
CA TYR A 5 7.25 -0.43 -6.31
C TYR A 5 6.92 -0.30 -4.82
N PRO A 6 7.83 -0.72 -3.93
CA PRO A 6 7.58 -0.70 -2.50
C PRO A 6 7.44 0.72 -1.96
N SER A 7 6.40 0.98 -1.16
CA SER A 7 6.13 2.27 -0.52
C SER A 7 6.66 2.37 0.92
N THR A 8 6.86 1.23 1.59
CA THR A 8 7.35 1.17 2.98
C THR A 8 8.74 0.52 3.09
N PRO A 9 9.55 0.91 4.10
CA PRO A 9 10.82 0.23 4.39
C PRO A 9 10.64 -1.28 4.67
N ALA A 10 9.56 -1.68 5.35
CA ALA A 10 9.25 -3.09 5.60
C ALA A 10 8.97 -3.88 4.32
N SER A 11 8.17 -3.33 3.40
CA SER A 11 7.95 -3.95 2.09
C SER A 11 9.29 -4.19 1.36
N TYR A 12 10.17 -3.19 1.37
CA TYR A 12 11.49 -3.31 0.73
C TYR A 12 12.36 -4.38 1.39
N PHE A 13 12.43 -4.42 2.72
CA PHE A 13 13.14 -5.46 3.47
C PHE A 13 12.67 -6.87 3.11
N HIS A 14 11.34 -7.09 3.09
CA HIS A 14 10.76 -8.39 2.78
C HIS A 14 10.99 -8.80 1.33
N LEU A 15 10.96 -7.85 0.39
CA LEU A 15 11.28 -8.13 -1.01
C LEU A 15 12.70 -8.64 -1.20
N LEU A 16 13.68 -8.01 -0.56
CA LEU A 16 15.09 -8.43 -0.64
C LEU A 16 15.29 -9.82 -0.03
N ARG A 17 14.70 -10.07 1.15
CA ARG A 17 14.75 -11.40 1.78
C ARG A 17 14.11 -12.47 0.93
N ARG A 18 12.93 -12.16 0.37
CA ARG A 18 12.20 -13.05 -0.54
C ARG A 18 13.03 -13.40 -1.78
N GLN A 19 13.83 -12.47 -2.29
CA GLN A 19 14.70 -12.73 -3.42
C GLN A 19 15.85 -13.69 -3.09
N ALA A 20 16.39 -13.62 -1.86
CA ALA A 20 17.50 -14.47 -1.41
C ALA A 20 17.06 -15.84 -0.88
N LEU A 21 15.88 -15.93 -0.25
CA LEU A 21 15.41 -17.13 0.45
C LEU A 21 14.54 -18.06 -0.42
N ARG A 22 14.16 -17.66 -1.63
CA ARG A 22 13.37 -18.52 -2.52
C ARG A 22 14.25 -19.57 -3.18
N ASP A 23 13.69 -20.78 -3.34
CA ASP A 23 14.35 -21.90 -4.02
C ASP A 23 14.52 -21.72 -5.55
N PHE A 24 14.09 -20.58 -6.09
CA PHE A 24 14.21 -20.26 -7.51
C PHE A 24 14.62 -18.80 -7.73
N ALA A 25 15.42 -18.58 -8.77
CA ALA A 25 15.80 -17.24 -9.19
C ALA A 25 14.80 -16.69 -10.23
N LYS A 26 14.12 -15.59 -9.90
CA LYS A 26 13.41 -14.75 -10.87
C LYS A 26 13.95 -13.32 -10.78
N PRO A 27 14.20 -12.63 -11.90
CA PRO A 27 14.59 -11.22 -11.85
C PRO A 27 13.54 -10.38 -11.13
N LEU A 28 14.01 -9.49 -10.24
CA LEU A 28 13.20 -8.55 -9.47
C LEU A 28 13.54 -7.12 -9.89
N ILE A 29 12.57 -6.44 -10.49
CA ILE A 29 12.65 -5.03 -10.89
C ILE A 29 11.99 -4.20 -9.78
N ILE A 30 12.77 -3.33 -9.15
CA ILE A 30 12.32 -2.48 -8.05
C ILE A 30 12.33 -1.02 -8.50
N PHE A 31 11.14 -0.43 -8.62
CA PHE A 31 11.02 1.01 -8.66
C PHE A 31 11.17 1.58 -7.26
N PHE A 32 11.90 2.68 -7.12
CA PHE A 32 12.06 3.34 -5.84
C PHE A 32 12.02 4.86 -6.02
N SER A 33 11.57 5.56 -5.00
CA SER A 33 11.55 7.02 -4.97
C SER A 33 12.75 7.56 -4.20
N LYS A 34 13.58 8.35 -4.88
CA LYS A 34 14.71 9.05 -4.25
C LYS A 34 14.23 10.05 -3.20
N ALA A 35 13.10 10.72 -3.46
CA ALA A 35 12.54 11.73 -2.56
C ALA A 35 12.12 11.13 -1.21
N ARG A 36 11.76 9.85 -1.18
CA ARG A 36 11.24 9.17 0.02
C ARG A 36 12.29 8.51 0.90
N LEU A 37 13.57 8.52 0.52
CA LEU A 37 14.65 7.96 1.34
C LEU A 37 14.84 8.68 2.69
N ARG A 38 14.45 9.96 2.77
CA ARG A 38 14.56 10.79 3.98
C ARG A 38 13.20 11.23 4.52
N ALA A 39 12.12 10.71 3.95
CA ALA A 39 10.78 11.03 4.45
C ALA A 39 10.57 10.36 5.82
N PRO A 40 9.73 10.92 6.70
CA PRO A 40 9.43 10.36 8.02
C PRO A 40 8.62 9.04 7.97
N ASN A 41 8.53 8.39 6.80
CA ASN A 41 7.79 7.13 6.62
C ASN A 41 8.61 5.96 7.17
N LEU A 42 8.48 5.73 8.48
CA LEU A 42 9.23 4.74 9.23
C LEU A 42 8.38 3.48 9.46
N SER A 43 8.91 2.33 9.06
CA SER A 43 8.38 1.03 9.48
C SER A 43 8.80 0.68 10.90
N ARG A 44 7.98 -0.08 11.61
CA ARG A 44 8.30 -0.57 12.96
C ARG A 44 9.14 -1.83 12.87
N LEU A 45 9.96 -2.08 13.89
CA LEU A 45 10.75 -3.34 13.96
C LEU A 45 9.84 -4.59 14.00
N SER A 46 8.64 -4.48 14.56
CA SER A 46 7.64 -5.56 14.55
C SER A 46 7.16 -5.92 13.13
N GLU A 47 7.23 -4.99 12.18
CA GLU A 47 6.89 -5.26 10.78
C GLU A 47 8.02 -6.03 10.07
N LEU A 48 9.20 -6.12 10.69
CA LEU A 48 10.37 -6.86 10.20
C LEU A 48 10.61 -8.17 10.97
N SER A 49 9.83 -8.43 12.01
CA SER A 49 10.01 -9.58 12.90
C SER A 49 9.49 -10.89 12.31
N ILE A 50 9.69 -11.99 13.04
CA ILE A 50 9.18 -13.31 12.66
C ILE A 50 7.66 -13.25 12.50
N GLY A 51 7.13 -13.85 11.44
CA GLY A 51 5.71 -13.87 11.12
C GLY A 51 5.25 -12.76 10.16
N SER A 52 6.07 -11.73 9.90
CA SER A 52 5.75 -10.74 8.88
C SER A 52 6.25 -11.14 7.49
N MET A 53 5.61 -10.61 6.46
CA MET A 53 5.91 -10.92 5.07
C MET A 53 5.64 -9.73 4.14
N PHE A 54 6.07 -9.86 2.89
CA PHE A 54 5.72 -8.92 1.83
C PHE A 54 4.26 -9.09 1.42
N HIS A 55 3.52 -7.98 1.38
CA HIS A 55 2.14 -7.93 0.90
C HIS A 55 2.08 -7.26 -0.49
N PRO A 56 1.53 -7.94 -1.52
CA PRO A 56 1.42 -7.37 -2.86
C PRO A 56 0.52 -6.13 -2.96
N VAL A 57 -0.46 -6.04 -2.05
CA VAL A 57 -1.43 -4.95 -1.93
C VAL A 57 -1.50 -4.57 -0.45
N LEU A 58 -1.46 -3.27 -0.16
CA LEU A 58 -1.61 -2.70 1.17
C LEU A 58 -2.90 -1.88 1.21
N ASP A 59 -3.85 -2.32 2.03
CA ASP A 59 -5.07 -1.56 2.33
C ASP A 59 -4.83 -0.70 3.57
N HIS A 60 -4.89 0.63 3.41
CA HIS A 60 -4.69 1.57 4.52
C HIS A 60 -5.93 1.74 5.41
N GLY A 61 -7.04 1.11 5.02
CA GLY A 61 -8.29 1.15 5.77
C GLY A 61 -9.02 2.48 5.68
N ILE A 62 -10.22 2.47 6.24
CA ILE A 62 -11.02 3.64 6.58
C ILE A 62 -11.49 3.48 8.02
N ARG A 63 -11.94 4.56 8.66
CA ARG A 63 -12.55 4.47 9.99
C ARG A 63 -13.86 3.69 9.93
N GLU A 64 -14.15 2.92 10.98
CA GLU A 64 -15.36 2.07 11.05
C GLU A 64 -16.68 2.86 10.98
N ASP A 65 -16.66 4.13 11.44
CA ASP A 65 -17.81 5.02 11.42
C ASP A 65 -18.04 5.75 10.09
N VAL A 66 -17.17 5.53 9.09
CA VAL A 66 -17.22 6.20 7.79
C VAL A 66 -17.64 5.21 6.70
N THR A 67 -18.68 5.56 5.97
CA THR A 67 -19.08 4.80 4.77
C THR A 67 -18.16 5.20 3.60
N PRO A 68 -17.47 4.24 2.95
CA PRO A 68 -16.61 4.53 1.83
C PRO A 68 -17.44 5.00 0.64
N ARG A 69 -17.00 6.06 -0.02
CA ARG A 69 -17.58 6.53 -1.29
C ARG A 69 -16.77 6.04 -2.50
N LYS A 70 -15.45 5.87 -2.34
CA LYS A 70 -14.52 5.47 -3.42
C LYS A 70 -13.36 4.66 -2.89
N VAL A 71 -12.88 3.71 -3.69
CA VAL A 71 -11.58 3.04 -3.48
C VAL A 71 -10.58 3.60 -4.50
N LEU A 72 -9.47 4.13 -4.00
CA LEU A 72 -8.40 4.70 -4.79
C LEU A 72 -7.17 3.78 -4.74
N PHE A 73 -6.87 3.14 -5.87
CA PHE A 73 -5.65 2.37 -6.05
C PHE A 73 -4.50 3.28 -6.49
N CYS A 74 -3.34 3.12 -5.87
CA CYS A 74 -2.10 3.81 -6.23
C CYS A 74 -0.89 2.89 -6.10
N SER A 75 0.30 3.35 -6.45
CA SER A 75 1.54 2.57 -6.30
C SER A 75 2.73 3.45 -5.89
N GLY A 76 3.62 2.90 -5.06
CA GLY A 76 4.85 3.55 -4.63
C GLY A 76 4.62 4.92 -3.98
N GLN A 77 5.40 5.92 -4.39
CA GLN A 77 5.40 7.25 -3.77
C GLN A 77 4.08 8.02 -3.83
N ILE A 78 3.16 7.63 -4.73
CA ILE A 78 1.89 8.32 -4.91
C ILE A 78 1.03 8.22 -3.64
N GLU A 79 1.11 7.10 -2.93
CA GLU A 79 0.45 6.89 -1.63
C GLU A 79 0.72 8.07 -0.68
N SER A 80 1.99 8.40 -0.47
CA SER A 80 2.30 9.47 0.46
C SER A 80 1.96 10.85 -0.06
N ILE A 81 2.07 11.09 -1.37
CA ILE A 81 1.68 12.39 -1.95
C ILE A 81 0.19 12.63 -1.69
N ILE A 82 -0.63 11.59 -1.86
CA ILE A 82 -2.06 11.64 -1.56
C ILE A 82 -2.28 11.87 -0.06
N ASN A 83 -1.55 11.16 0.81
CA ASN A 83 -1.70 11.33 2.26
C ASN A 83 -1.26 12.71 2.76
N ASP A 84 -0.20 13.29 2.20
CA ASP A 84 0.24 14.66 2.50
C ASP A 84 -0.82 15.68 2.03
N ALA A 85 -1.41 15.48 0.85
CA ALA A 85 -2.51 16.30 0.34
C ALA A 85 -3.78 16.19 1.19
N ARG A 86 -4.14 14.97 1.64
CA ARG A 86 -5.27 14.73 2.56
C ARG A 86 -5.08 15.48 3.88
N ARG A 87 -3.90 15.36 4.49
CA ARG A 87 -3.56 16.09 5.73
C ARG A 87 -3.64 17.61 5.55
N ALA A 88 -3.21 18.12 4.40
CA ALA A 88 -3.32 19.56 4.11
C ALA A 88 -4.78 20.02 3.97
N ALA A 89 -5.63 19.25 3.28
CA ALA A 89 -7.05 19.54 3.13
C ALA A 89 -7.79 19.52 4.49
N GLN A 90 -7.45 18.56 5.35
CA GLN A 90 -8.04 18.41 6.69
C GLN A 90 -7.79 19.61 7.62
N LYS A 91 -6.76 20.42 7.38
CA LYS A 91 -6.53 21.66 8.13
C LYS A 91 -7.63 22.71 7.90
N ASN A 92 -8.22 22.73 6.71
CA ASN A 92 -9.24 23.70 6.33
C ASN A 92 -10.65 23.12 6.45
N THR A 93 -10.79 21.81 6.25
CA THR A 93 -12.08 21.13 6.24
C THR A 93 -11.97 19.83 7.02
N PRO A 94 -12.50 19.77 8.26
CA PRO A 94 -12.52 18.54 9.04
C PRO A 94 -13.13 17.37 8.26
N ASN A 95 -12.54 16.18 8.42
CA ASN A 95 -12.95 14.94 7.75
C ASN A 95 -12.88 14.95 6.21
N ALA A 96 -12.19 15.94 5.60
CA ALA A 96 -12.01 15.97 4.15
C ALA A 96 -11.36 14.68 3.64
N HIS A 97 -12.03 14.01 2.70
CA HIS A 97 -11.58 12.81 2.01
C HIS A 97 -11.34 11.58 2.92
N GLU A 98 -11.90 11.55 4.13
CA GLU A 98 -11.89 10.34 4.98
C GLU A 98 -12.77 9.22 4.41
N ASP A 99 -13.72 9.57 3.53
CA ASP A 99 -14.61 8.66 2.80
C ASP A 99 -13.93 7.94 1.61
N ILE A 100 -12.65 8.20 1.35
CA ILE A 100 -11.91 7.58 0.24
C ILE A 100 -10.90 6.57 0.79
N ALA A 101 -11.19 5.29 0.59
CA ALA A 101 -10.25 4.21 0.90
C ALA A 101 -9.02 4.31 0.00
N LEU A 102 -7.82 4.33 0.60
CA LEU A 102 -6.56 4.35 -0.14
C LEU A 102 -5.94 2.96 -0.10
N VAL A 103 -5.58 2.44 -1.27
CA VAL A 103 -5.00 1.10 -1.43
C VAL A 103 -3.74 1.23 -2.27
N THR A 104 -2.63 0.69 -1.77
CA THR A 104 -1.34 0.71 -2.48
C THR A 104 -1.04 -0.65 -3.07
N VAL A 105 -0.83 -0.69 -4.39
CA VAL A 105 -0.39 -1.88 -5.13
C VAL A 105 1.13 -1.88 -5.18
N GLU A 106 1.75 -2.70 -4.34
CA GLU A 106 3.20 -2.81 -4.19
C GLU A 106 3.81 -3.72 -5.27
N GLN A 107 3.07 -4.73 -5.73
CA GLN A 107 3.48 -5.65 -6.79
C GLN A 107 2.69 -5.39 -8.07
N LEU A 108 3.38 -4.95 -9.12
CA LEU A 108 2.79 -4.68 -10.43
C LEU A 108 2.81 -5.93 -11.32
N ALA A 109 3.83 -6.78 -11.17
CA ALA A 109 3.93 -8.05 -11.89
C ALA A 109 4.52 -9.17 -11.01
N PRO A 110 3.92 -10.38 -10.99
CA PRO A 110 2.58 -10.69 -11.52
C PRO A 110 1.50 -9.88 -10.80
N PHE A 111 0.44 -9.51 -11.53
CA PHE A 111 -0.62 -8.66 -11.00
C PHE A 111 -1.41 -9.41 -9.91
N PRO A 112 -1.62 -8.80 -8.72
CA PRO A 112 -2.22 -9.45 -7.56
C PRO A 112 -3.76 -9.45 -7.63
N TRP A 113 -4.33 -10.22 -8.56
CA TRP A 113 -5.78 -10.26 -8.79
C TRP A 113 -6.60 -10.62 -7.56
N GLU A 114 -6.18 -11.64 -6.82
CA GLU A 114 -6.86 -12.12 -5.61
C GLU A 114 -6.90 -11.04 -4.54
N GLN A 115 -5.76 -10.42 -4.24
CA GLN A 115 -5.67 -9.40 -3.19
C GLN A 115 -6.45 -8.13 -3.56
N ILE A 116 -6.50 -7.78 -4.85
CA ILE A 116 -7.35 -6.68 -5.33
C ILE A 116 -8.83 -7.04 -5.17
N ALA A 117 -9.22 -8.26 -5.52
CA ALA A 117 -10.59 -8.72 -5.38
C ALA A 117 -11.04 -8.72 -3.91
N ASP A 118 -10.20 -9.18 -2.98
CA ASP A 118 -10.47 -9.18 -1.54
C ASP A 118 -10.75 -7.76 -1.02
N VAL A 119 -9.94 -6.79 -1.46
CA VAL A 119 -10.12 -5.37 -1.10
C VAL A 119 -11.41 -4.80 -1.68
N MET A 120 -11.69 -5.09 -2.95
CA MET A 120 -12.93 -4.66 -3.60
C MET A 120 -14.15 -5.25 -2.88
N GLU A 121 -14.15 -6.54 -2.57
CA GLU A 121 -15.25 -7.21 -1.87
C GLU A 121 -15.46 -6.63 -0.47
N LYS A 122 -14.36 -6.35 0.26
CA LYS A 122 -14.41 -5.68 1.57
C LYS A 122 -15.17 -4.36 1.51
N TYR A 123 -14.83 -3.49 0.56
CA TYR A 123 -15.46 -2.16 0.46
C TYR A 123 -16.85 -2.19 -0.18
N MET A 124 -17.12 -3.10 -1.13
CA MET A 124 -18.46 -3.33 -1.67
C MET A 124 -19.46 -3.81 -0.60
N LYS A 125 -19.01 -4.59 0.39
CA LYS A 125 -19.83 -4.98 1.54
C LYS A 125 -20.23 -3.79 2.41
N MET A 126 -19.35 -2.80 2.53
CA MET A 126 -19.61 -1.58 3.31
C MET A 126 -20.52 -0.60 2.54
N ASN A 127 -20.34 -0.50 1.22
CA ASN A 127 -21.18 0.30 0.35
C ASN A 127 -21.24 -0.33 -1.05
N LYS A 128 -22.44 -0.73 -1.49
CA LYS A 128 -22.67 -1.41 -2.77
C LYS A 128 -22.42 -0.52 -4.00
N GLU A 129 -22.38 0.79 -3.81
CA GLU A 129 -22.17 1.78 -4.88
C GLU A 129 -20.69 2.13 -5.09
N VAL A 130 -19.79 1.53 -4.31
CA VAL A 130 -18.32 1.73 -4.39
C VAL A 130 -17.69 0.95 -5.53
#